data_AF-A0A838F099-F1
#
_entry.id   AF-A0A838F099-F1
#
_cell.length_a   1.000
_cell.length_b   1.000
_cell.length_c   1.000
_cell.angle_alpha   90.00
_cell.angle_beta   90.00
_cell.angle_gamma   90.00
#
_symmetry.space_group_name_H-M   'P 1'
#
loop_
_entity.id
_entity.type
_entity.pdbx_description
1 polymer ?
#
loop_
_entity_poly.entity_id
_entity_poly.type
_entity_poly.pdbx_seq_one_letter_code
_entity_poly.pdbx_strand_id
1 'polypeptide(L)'
;MKRLHISSKTLLQYKNDQIKQFEKLVKVARKQATEKSIHKIRVTARRLTPVLKNKKLRKMARVLGKERDLDVAINNANHYQLATRILRQAKKAAHKNTGAKLKKIDIKIPAHSSNARMLIDFKRMMRKQNLKLKQFSQAKPSQIDLHRLRIVFKKVRYGLEAIGIIQPQLQNMQDLLGHIHDLEVLQELLGEDQAVLRDKSKAKRQVNRSYRQVIQSTSKCLDQI
;
A
#
# COMPACT_ATOMS: atom_id res chain seq x y z
N MET A 1 -4.05 18.60 24.77
CA MET A 1 -4.46 18.07 23.44
C MET A 1 -5.61 17.09 23.64
N LYS A 2 -6.73 17.23 22.90
CA LYS A 2 -7.88 16.31 23.01
C LYS A 2 -7.53 14.93 22.40
N ARG A 3 -7.79 13.83 23.12
CA ARG A 3 -7.65 12.46 22.57
C ARG A 3 -8.73 12.21 21.53
N LEU A 4 -8.38 11.52 20.44
CA LEU A 4 -9.33 11.10 19.43
C LEU A 4 -10.17 9.95 19.97
N HIS A 5 -11.48 10.15 20.08
CA HIS A 5 -12.38 9.08 20.49
C HIS A 5 -12.65 8.14 19.31
N ILE A 6 -11.95 7.00 19.28
CA ILE A 6 -12.15 5.97 18.26
C ILE A 6 -13.18 4.97 18.76
N SER A 7 -14.38 5.02 18.18
CA SER A 7 -15.43 4.03 18.44
C SER A 7 -15.15 2.73 17.69
N SER A 8 -15.39 1.60 18.35
CA SER A 8 -15.35 0.29 17.72
C SER A 8 -16.41 0.15 16.61
N LYS A 9 -17.50 0.93 16.69
CA LYS A 9 -18.54 1.03 15.65
C LYS A 9 -17.97 1.58 14.34
N THR A 10 -17.12 2.61 14.41
CA THR A 10 -16.47 3.22 13.23
C THR A 10 -15.56 2.23 12.51
N LEU A 11 -14.73 1.50 13.26
CA LEU A 11 -13.85 0.47 12.68
C LEU A 11 -14.64 -0.69 12.07
N LEU A 12 -15.73 -1.10 12.73
CA LEU A 12 -16.61 -2.15 12.21
C LEU A 12 -17.29 -1.71 10.90
N GLN A 13 -17.79 -0.48 10.85
CA GLN A 13 -18.40 0.08 9.66
C GLN A 13 -17.40 0.12 8.50
N TYR A 14 -16.21 0.70 8.72
CA TYR A 14 -15.15 0.73 7.72
C TYR A 14 -14.79 -0.68 7.22
N LYS A 15 -14.65 -1.64 8.13
CA LYS A 15 -14.39 -3.05 7.77
C LYS A 15 -15.48 -3.58 6.84
N ASN A 16 -16.75 -3.42 7.22
CA ASN A 16 -17.89 -3.94 6.45
C ASN A 16 -17.98 -3.29 5.07
N ASP A 17 -17.72 -1.98 4.98
CA ASP A 17 -17.71 -1.25 3.69
C ASP A 17 -16.58 -1.74 2.79
N GLN A 18 -15.37 -1.92 3.33
CA GLN A 18 -14.25 -2.46 2.57
C GLN A 18 -14.50 -3.91 2.12
N ILE A 19 -15.17 -4.74 2.94
CA ILE A 19 -15.58 -6.11 2.58
C ILE A 19 -16.56 -6.07 1.40
N LYS A 20 -17.65 -5.29 1.52
CA LYS A 20 -18.67 -5.17 0.48
C LYS A 20 -18.06 -4.67 -0.83
N GLN A 21 -17.18 -3.68 -0.76
CA GLN A 21 -16.45 -3.18 -1.92
C GLN A 21 -15.56 -4.25 -2.53
N PHE A 22 -14.81 -4.99 -1.70
CA PHE A 22 -13.92 -6.06 -2.13
C PHE A 22 -14.69 -7.16 -2.88
N GLU A 23 -15.78 -7.65 -2.30
CA GLU A 23 -16.62 -8.70 -2.89
C GLU A 23 -17.22 -8.25 -4.23
N LYS A 24 -17.74 -7.01 -4.31
CA LYS A 24 -18.24 -6.42 -5.55
C LYS A 24 -17.16 -6.40 -6.63
N LEU A 25 -15.95 -5.95 -6.29
CA LEU A 25 -14.84 -5.87 -7.24
C LEU A 25 -14.38 -7.26 -7.72
N VAL A 26 -14.26 -8.24 -6.81
CA VAL A 26 -13.91 -9.62 -7.17
C VAL A 26 -14.97 -10.25 -8.06
N LYS A 27 -16.26 -10.04 -7.77
CA LYS A 27 -17.37 -10.55 -8.60
C LYS A 27 -17.27 -10.04 -10.04
N VAL A 28 -16.97 -8.75 -10.22
CA VAL A 28 -16.77 -8.16 -11.55
C VAL A 28 -15.51 -8.74 -12.22
N ALA A 29 -14.39 -8.78 -11.51
CA ALA A 29 -13.11 -9.23 -12.07
C ALA A 29 -13.08 -10.73 -12.41
N ARG A 30 -13.93 -11.55 -11.78
CA ARG A 30 -14.11 -12.96 -12.16
C ARG A 30 -14.68 -13.12 -13.57
N LYS A 31 -15.51 -12.18 -14.02
CA LYS A 31 -16.04 -12.16 -15.40
C LYS A 31 -14.98 -11.63 -16.35
N GLN A 32 -14.42 -10.46 -16.04
CA GLN A 32 -13.40 -9.82 -16.85
C GLN A 32 -12.49 -8.95 -15.97
N ALA A 33 -11.25 -9.40 -15.78
CA ALA A 33 -10.27 -8.65 -15.02
C ALA A 33 -9.66 -7.55 -15.90
N THR A 34 -9.90 -6.29 -15.55
CA THR A 34 -9.22 -5.13 -16.14
C THR A 34 -8.11 -4.62 -15.22
N GLU A 35 -7.12 -3.90 -15.74
CA GLU A 35 -6.06 -3.26 -14.95
C GLU A 35 -6.63 -2.43 -13.78
N LYS A 36 -7.66 -1.62 -14.07
CA LYS A 36 -8.35 -0.81 -13.07
C LYS A 36 -8.99 -1.66 -11.97
N SER A 37 -9.61 -2.79 -12.33
CA SER A 37 -10.21 -3.72 -11.36
C SER A 37 -9.15 -4.40 -10.49
N ILE A 38 -8.04 -4.85 -11.07
CA ILE A 38 -6.92 -5.49 -10.36
C ILE A 38 -6.30 -4.50 -9.37
N HIS A 39 -6.07 -3.26 -9.79
CA HIS A 39 -5.58 -2.21 -8.92
C HIS A 39 -6.51 -1.97 -7.73
N LYS A 40 -7.82 -1.81 -7.97
CA LYS A 40 -8.82 -1.60 -6.91
C LYS A 40 -8.88 -2.78 -5.94
N ILE A 41 -8.94 -4.02 -6.44
CA ILE A 41 -8.95 -5.23 -5.60
C ILE A 41 -7.68 -5.29 -4.73
N ARG A 42 -6.51 -4.99 -5.31
CA ARG A 42 -5.23 -4.95 -4.59
C ARG A 42 -5.26 -3.92 -3.46
N VAL A 43 -5.76 -2.72 -3.73
CA VAL A 43 -5.86 -1.64 -2.73
C VAL A 43 -6.81 -2.04 -1.60
N THR A 44 -8.02 -2.50 -1.92
CA THR A 44 -9.00 -2.92 -0.92
C THR A 44 -8.49 -4.11 -0.08
N ALA A 45 -7.82 -5.09 -0.70
CA ALA A 45 -7.21 -6.19 0.04
C ALA A 45 -6.09 -5.74 0.99
N ARG A 46 -5.30 -4.73 0.60
CA ARG A 46 -4.28 -4.12 1.45
C ARG A 46 -4.90 -3.36 2.63
N ARG A 47 -6.01 -2.65 2.43
CA ARG A 47 -6.78 -1.97 3.50
C ARG A 47 -7.43 -2.95 4.48
N LEU A 48 -7.94 -4.07 3.98
CA LEU A 48 -8.52 -5.14 4.81
C LEU A 48 -7.50 -5.92 5.62
N THR A 49 -6.24 -6.00 5.16
CA THR A 49 -5.20 -6.82 5.80
C THR A 49 -4.90 -6.42 7.26
N PRO A 50 -4.73 -5.13 7.61
CA PRO A 50 -4.62 -4.66 8.99
C PRO A 50 -5.75 -5.12 9.92
N VAL A 51 -6.98 -5.13 9.41
CA VAL A 51 -8.19 -5.37 10.22
C VAL A 51 -8.50 -6.86 10.34
N LEU A 52 -8.39 -7.62 9.25
CA LEU A 52 -8.81 -9.02 9.20
C LEU A 52 -7.69 -10.02 9.50
N LYS A 53 -6.41 -9.61 9.43
CA LYS A 53 -5.23 -10.49 9.58
C LYS A 53 -5.26 -11.77 8.70
N ASN A 54 -6.05 -11.78 7.63
CA ASN A 54 -6.35 -12.96 6.83
C ASN A 54 -5.19 -13.33 5.88
N LYS A 55 -4.65 -14.56 6.00
CA LYS A 55 -3.54 -15.06 5.18
C LYS A 55 -3.89 -15.15 3.69
N LYS A 56 -5.13 -15.53 3.33
CA LYS A 56 -5.58 -15.64 1.93
C LYS A 56 -5.63 -14.26 1.26
N LEU A 57 -6.17 -13.23 1.94
CA LEU A 57 -6.15 -11.85 1.45
C LEU A 57 -4.72 -11.36 1.17
N ARG A 58 -3.78 -11.65 2.07
CA ARG A 58 -2.36 -11.30 1.87
C ARG A 58 -1.76 -12.01 0.65
N LYS A 59 -2.00 -13.32 0.50
CA LYS A 59 -1.51 -14.09 -0.66
C LYS A 59 -2.06 -13.52 -1.96
N MET A 60 -3.35 -13.22 -2.02
CA MET A 60 -3.96 -12.62 -3.21
C MET A 60 -3.42 -11.21 -3.48
N ALA A 61 -3.29 -10.34 -2.48
CA ALA A 61 -2.71 -9.01 -2.66
C ALA A 61 -1.28 -9.05 -3.21
N ARG A 62 -0.52 -10.12 -2.95
CA ARG A 62 0.81 -10.37 -3.55
C ARG A 62 0.71 -10.78 -5.02
N VAL A 63 -0.21 -11.68 -5.37
CA VAL A 63 -0.44 -12.10 -6.77
C VAL A 63 -0.83 -10.90 -7.63
N LEU A 64 -1.84 -10.13 -7.18
CA LEU A 64 -2.26 -8.88 -7.82
C LEU A 64 -1.16 -7.82 -7.83
N GLY A 65 -0.22 -7.91 -6.89
CA GLY A 65 0.97 -7.06 -6.83
C GLY A 65 1.84 -7.23 -8.06
N LYS A 66 2.22 -8.48 -8.38
CA LYS A 66 3.12 -8.79 -9.50
C LYS A 66 2.63 -8.24 -10.84
N GLU A 67 1.34 -8.42 -11.13
CA GLU A 67 0.76 -7.87 -12.36
C GLU A 67 0.75 -6.34 -12.35
N ARG A 68 0.36 -5.73 -11.22
CA ARG A 68 0.34 -4.26 -11.12
C ARG A 68 1.72 -3.65 -11.22
N ASP A 69 2.75 -4.32 -10.71
CA ASP A 69 4.12 -3.82 -10.75
C ASP A 69 4.62 -3.82 -12.21
N LEU A 70 4.20 -4.80 -13.04
CA LEU A 70 4.45 -4.79 -14.49
C LEU A 70 3.67 -3.71 -15.24
N ASP A 71 2.41 -3.42 -14.86
CA ASP A 71 1.67 -2.30 -15.44
C ASP A 71 2.40 -0.97 -15.24
N VAL A 72 2.87 -0.73 -14.01
CA VAL A 72 3.62 0.47 -13.65
C VAL A 72 4.95 0.50 -14.40
N ALA A 73 5.69 -0.62 -14.45
CA ALA A 73 6.94 -0.70 -15.17
C ALA A 73 6.77 -0.40 -16.68
N ILE A 74 5.71 -0.91 -17.32
CA ILE A 74 5.41 -0.60 -18.73
C ILE A 74 5.13 0.90 -18.92
N ASN A 75 4.34 1.51 -18.04
CA ASN A 75 4.04 2.95 -18.13
C ASN A 75 5.30 3.80 -17.95
N ASN A 76 6.14 3.48 -16.97
CA ASN A 76 7.41 4.18 -16.75
C ASN A 76 8.37 3.94 -17.92
N ALA A 77 8.49 2.71 -18.42
CA ALA A 77 9.32 2.40 -19.58
C ALA A 77 8.90 3.22 -20.81
N ASN A 78 7.59 3.34 -21.09
CA ASN A 78 7.11 4.19 -22.18
C ASN A 78 7.48 5.67 -21.95
N HIS A 79 7.37 6.17 -20.70
CA HIS A 79 7.75 7.54 -20.36
C HIS A 79 9.23 7.83 -20.64
N TYR A 80 10.12 6.89 -20.35
CA TYR A 80 11.55 6.98 -20.65
C TYR A 80 11.96 6.41 -22.01
N GLN A 81 10.99 6.09 -22.88
CA GLN A 81 11.23 5.54 -24.23
C GLN A 81 12.06 4.23 -24.25
N LEU A 82 11.93 3.41 -23.20
CA LEU A 82 12.62 2.11 -23.06
C LEU A 82 11.84 0.98 -23.73
N ALA A 83 12.55 -0.08 -24.12
CA ALA A 83 11.95 -1.26 -24.74
C ALA A 83 10.97 -1.99 -23.80
N THR A 84 9.71 -2.15 -24.21
CA THR A 84 8.65 -2.76 -23.37
C THR A 84 8.32 -4.21 -23.73
N ARG A 85 8.97 -4.81 -24.73
CA ARG A 85 8.63 -6.15 -25.25
C ARG A 85 8.64 -7.21 -24.15
N ILE A 86 9.72 -7.29 -23.38
CA ILE A 86 9.90 -8.27 -22.30
C ILE A 86 8.85 -8.06 -21.20
N LEU A 87 8.62 -6.80 -20.79
CA LEU A 87 7.61 -6.46 -19.77
C LEU A 87 6.20 -6.86 -20.20
N ARG A 88 5.84 -6.64 -21.47
CA ARG A 88 4.52 -7.02 -22.01
C ARG A 88 4.32 -8.52 -22.05
N GLN A 89 5.37 -9.29 -22.37
CA GLN A 89 5.33 -10.76 -22.31
C GLN A 89 5.13 -11.25 -20.87
N ALA A 90 5.90 -10.72 -19.92
CA ALA A 90 5.75 -11.01 -18.50
C ALA A 90 4.35 -10.63 -17.98
N LYS A 91 3.79 -9.49 -18.42
CA LYS A 91 2.44 -9.04 -18.05
C LYS A 91 1.38 -10.02 -18.53
N LYS A 92 1.47 -10.52 -19.77
CA LYS A 92 0.53 -11.54 -20.28
C LYS A 92 0.53 -12.80 -19.42
N ALA A 93 1.72 -13.28 -19.02
CA ALA A 93 1.84 -14.44 -18.13
C ALA A 93 1.27 -14.17 -16.73
N ALA A 94 1.57 -13.01 -16.15
CA ALA A 94 1.05 -12.59 -14.85
C ALA A 94 -0.48 -12.47 -14.87
N HIS A 95 -1.05 -11.85 -15.92
CA HIS A 95 -2.49 -11.69 -16.11
C HIS A 95 -3.23 -13.04 -16.14
N LYS A 96 -2.70 -14.02 -16.89
CA LYS A 96 -3.26 -15.38 -16.93
C LYS A 96 -3.30 -16.01 -15.53
N ASN A 97 -2.21 -15.88 -14.76
CA ASN A 97 -2.13 -16.40 -13.39
C ASN A 97 -3.11 -15.66 -12.44
N THR A 98 -3.20 -14.33 -12.52
CA THR A 98 -4.15 -13.53 -11.74
C THR A 98 -5.59 -13.96 -12.02
N GLY A 99 -5.97 -14.07 -13.29
CA GLY A 99 -7.30 -14.52 -13.70
C GLY A 99 -7.64 -15.90 -13.13
N ALA A 100 -6.72 -16.86 -13.24
CA ALA A 100 -6.90 -18.20 -12.67
C ALA A 100 -7.07 -18.18 -11.14
N LYS A 101 -6.30 -17.34 -10.43
CA LYS A 101 -6.41 -17.20 -8.97
C LYS A 101 -7.70 -16.50 -8.55
N LEU A 102 -8.15 -15.48 -9.27
CA LEU A 102 -9.41 -14.78 -8.99
C LEU A 102 -10.63 -15.68 -9.19
N LYS A 103 -10.61 -16.58 -10.16
CA LYS A 103 -11.69 -17.58 -10.35
C LYS A 103 -11.79 -18.55 -9.17
N LYS A 104 -10.65 -18.98 -8.62
CA LYS A 104 -10.57 -19.96 -7.53
C LYS A 104 -10.70 -19.36 -6.12
N ILE A 105 -10.89 -18.04 -6.03
CA ILE A 105 -10.76 -17.38 -4.74
C ILE A 105 -12.02 -17.54 -3.89
N ASP A 106 -11.91 -18.30 -2.81
CA ASP A 106 -12.91 -18.31 -1.74
C ASP A 106 -12.30 -17.68 -0.49
N ILE A 107 -12.52 -16.36 -0.35
CA ILE A 107 -12.20 -15.64 0.88
C ILE A 107 -13.49 -15.59 1.70
N LYS A 108 -13.65 -16.58 2.57
CA LYS A 108 -14.54 -16.45 3.72
C LYS A 108 -13.95 -15.38 4.62
N ILE A 109 -14.63 -14.24 4.70
CA ILE A 109 -14.28 -13.18 5.63
C ILE A 109 -14.99 -13.53 6.94
N PRO A 110 -14.26 -13.80 8.03
CA PRO A 110 -14.88 -14.25 9.26
C PRO A 110 -15.89 -13.22 9.73
N ALA A 111 -17.12 -13.69 9.90
CA ALA A 111 -18.14 -12.96 10.63
C ALA A 111 -17.67 -12.89 12.09
N HIS A 112 -17.63 -11.69 12.66
CA HIS A 112 -17.43 -11.48 14.10
C HIS A 112 -16.02 -11.76 14.68
N SER A 113 -15.13 -10.78 14.57
CA SER A 113 -14.24 -10.48 15.70
C SER A 113 -15.01 -9.58 16.66
N SER A 114 -14.95 -9.82 17.98
CA SER A 114 -15.58 -8.90 18.94
C SER A 114 -15.07 -7.46 18.72
N ASN A 115 -16.01 -6.50 18.75
CA ASN A 115 -15.73 -5.08 18.48
C ASN A 115 -14.60 -4.54 19.37
N ALA A 116 -14.56 -4.97 20.63
CA ALA A 116 -13.50 -4.64 21.58
C ALA A 116 -12.13 -5.18 21.14
N ARG A 117 -12.04 -6.45 20.71
CA ARG A 117 -10.77 -7.04 20.29
C ARG A 117 -10.20 -6.36 19.04
N MET A 118 -11.06 -6.00 18.09
CA MET A 118 -10.67 -5.26 16.89
C MET A 118 -10.05 -3.91 17.24
N LEU A 119 -10.68 -3.16 18.15
CA LEU A 119 -10.15 -1.86 18.61
C LEU A 119 -8.80 -2.01 19.32
N ILE A 120 -8.66 -3.01 20.19
CA ILE A 120 -7.38 -3.30 20.89
C ILE A 120 -6.27 -3.63 19.89
N ASP A 121 -6.55 -4.53 18.94
CA ASP A 121 -5.59 -4.93 17.91
C ASP A 121 -5.19 -3.75 17.01
N PHE A 122 -6.16 -2.91 16.64
CA PHE A 122 -5.94 -1.69 15.88
C PHE A 122 -5.01 -0.73 16.64
N LYS A 123 -5.34 -0.38 17.89
CA LYS A 123 -4.52 0.51 18.72
C LYS A 123 -3.10 -0.02 18.90
N ARG A 124 -2.95 -1.33 19.15
CA ARG A 124 -1.64 -1.99 19.26
C ARG A 124 -0.85 -1.87 17.96
N MET A 125 -1.49 -2.08 16.81
CA MET A 125 -0.84 -1.93 15.50
C MET A 125 -0.38 -0.48 15.26
N MET A 126 -1.23 0.51 15.55
CA MET A 126 -0.92 1.94 15.37
C MET A 126 0.23 2.37 16.26
N ARG A 127 0.23 1.99 17.55
CA ARG A 127 1.34 2.23 18.47
C ARG A 127 2.65 1.62 17.96
N LYS A 128 2.60 0.36 17.50
CA LYS A 128 3.77 -0.30 16.90
C LYS A 128 4.30 0.44 15.68
N GLN A 129 3.43 0.98 14.82
CA GLN A 129 3.89 1.78 13.68
C GLN A 129 4.44 3.13 14.13
N ASN A 130 3.83 3.77 15.13
CA ASN A 130 4.31 5.05 15.66
C ASN A 130 5.72 4.94 16.21
N LEU A 131 6.02 3.88 16.98
CA LEU A 131 7.38 3.61 17.46
C LEU A 131 8.39 3.49 16.31
N LYS A 132 8.03 2.84 15.21
CA LYS A 132 8.88 2.75 14.02
C LYS A 132 9.09 4.11 13.35
N LEU A 133 8.05 4.94 13.28
CA LEU A 133 8.17 6.30 12.76
C LEU A 133 9.13 7.13 13.62
N LYS A 134 9.02 7.05 14.94
CA LYS A 134 9.94 7.72 15.88
C LYS A 134 11.40 7.28 15.68
N GLN A 135 11.63 5.98 15.48
CA GLN A 135 12.96 5.45 15.10
C GLN A 135 13.47 6.06 13.79
N PHE A 136 12.62 6.14 12.76
CA PHE A 136 13.00 6.77 11.49
C PHE A 136 13.29 8.27 11.62
N SER A 137 12.59 9.01 12.50
CA SER A 137 12.90 10.44 12.70
C SER A 137 14.27 10.69 13.32
N GLN A 138 14.77 9.73 14.11
CA GLN A 138 16.08 9.82 14.77
C GLN A 138 17.23 9.36 13.85
N ALA A 139 16.93 8.60 12.81
CA ALA A 139 17.94 8.10 11.87
C ALA A 139 18.57 9.21 11.02
N LYS A 140 19.84 9.03 10.64
CA LYS A 140 20.50 9.84 9.62
C LYS A 140 19.87 9.53 8.24
N PRO A 141 19.65 10.51 7.34
CA PRO A 141 19.04 10.26 6.04
C PRO A 141 19.72 9.15 5.22
N SER A 142 21.04 9.03 5.29
CA SER A 142 21.82 7.99 4.60
C SER A 142 21.57 6.57 5.10
N GLN A 143 21.03 6.42 6.31
CA GLN A 143 20.76 5.12 6.96
C GLN A 143 19.29 4.71 6.84
N ILE A 144 18.46 5.51 6.18
CA ILE A 144 17.04 5.22 6.07
C ILE A 144 16.80 4.21 4.97
N ASP A 145 16.30 3.05 5.39
CA ASP A 145 15.63 2.11 4.50
C ASP A 145 14.29 2.71 4.02
N LEU A 146 14.32 3.33 2.84
CA LEU A 146 13.16 3.97 2.21
C LEU A 146 12.04 2.96 1.91
N HIS A 147 12.39 1.71 1.59
CA HIS A 147 11.40 0.66 1.36
C HIS A 147 10.63 0.34 2.64
N ARG A 148 11.35 0.18 3.76
CA ARG A 148 10.74 -0.05 5.07
C ARG A 148 9.94 1.16 5.53
N LEU A 149 10.43 2.39 5.33
CA LEU A 149 9.69 3.62 5.63
C LEU A 149 8.36 3.66 4.85
N ARG A 150 8.40 3.38 3.54
CA ARG A 150 7.21 3.27 2.68
C ARG A 150 6.19 2.28 3.21
N ILE A 151 6.64 1.10 3.66
CA ILE A 151 5.74 0.09 4.25
C ILE A 151 5.07 0.62 5.53
N VAL A 152 5.83 1.28 6.41
CA VAL A 152 5.29 1.84 7.66
C VAL A 152 4.27 2.93 7.34
N PHE A 153 4.59 3.88 6.46
CA PHE A 153 3.64 4.90 6.03
C PHE A 153 2.37 4.31 5.46
N LYS A 154 2.44 3.31 4.57
CA LYS A 154 1.24 2.65 4.02
C LYS A 154 0.35 2.08 5.12
N LYS A 155 0.93 1.40 6.11
CA LYS A 155 0.17 0.84 7.24
C LYS A 155 -0.48 1.93 8.09
N VAL A 156 0.25 3.02 8.35
CA VAL A 156 -0.27 4.16 9.10
C VAL A 156 -1.42 4.82 8.36
N ARG A 157 -1.26 5.10 7.06
CA ARG A 157 -2.33 5.68 6.23
C ARG A 157 -3.57 4.82 6.22
N TYR A 158 -3.45 3.51 5.96
CA TYR A 158 -4.62 2.62 5.98
C TYR A 158 -5.27 2.55 7.36
N GLY A 159 -4.48 2.66 8.43
CA GLY A 159 -5.01 2.76 9.80
C GLY A 159 -5.78 4.06 10.04
N LEU A 160 -5.22 5.20 9.62
CA LEU A 160 -5.87 6.52 9.73
C LEU A 160 -7.15 6.58 8.87
N GLU A 161 -7.10 6.09 7.63
CA GLU A 161 -8.27 5.98 6.76
C GLU A 161 -9.39 5.14 7.41
N ALA A 162 -9.03 4.08 8.15
CA ALA A 162 -10.00 3.22 8.85
C ALA A 162 -10.76 3.93 9.97
N ILE A 163 -10.23 5.03 10.49
CA ILE A 163 -10.87 5.88 11.50
C ILE A 163 -11.31 7.23 10.93
N GLY A 164 -11.36 7.37 9.60
CA GLY A 164 -11.84 8.57 8.92
C GLY A 164 -10.84 9.72 8.83
N ILE A 165 -9.57 9.51 9.18
CA ILE A 165 -8.53 10.54 9.16
C ILE A 165 -7.76 10.49 7.84
N ILE A 166 -7.79 11.59 7.09
CA ILE A 166 -7.02 11.78 5.86
C ILE A 166 -5.84 12.71 6.17
N GLN A 167 -4.63 12.28 5.82
CA GLN A 167 -3.42 13.10 5.95
C GLN A 167 -2.77 13.30 4.59
N PRO A 168 -3.02 14.43 3.91
CA PRO A 168 -2.48 14.71 2.58
C PRO A 168 -0.94 14.64 2.52
N GLN A 169 -0.25 15.15 3.54
CA GLN A 169 1.21 15.09 3.62
C GLN A 169 1.75 13.65 3.61
N LEU A 170 1.09 12.75 4.35
CA LEU A 170 1.44 11.33 4.38
C LEU A 170 1.17 10.65 3.03
N GLN A 171 0.11 11.06 2.33
CA GLN A 171 -0.18 10.58 0.97
C GLN A 171 0.89 11.05 -0.02
N ASN A 172 1.20 12.35 -0.08
CA ASN A 172 2.22 12.89 -0.98
C ASN A 172 3.58 12.22 -0.77
N MET A 173 3.96 12.00 0.49
CA MET A 173 5.18 11.29 0.84
C MET A 173 5.17 9.83 0.39
N GLN A 174 4.03 9.15 0.48
CA GLN A 174 3.89 7.78 -0.06
C GLN A 174 3.97 7.74 -1.57
N ASP A 175 3.47 8.75 -2.26
CA ASP A 175 3.52 8.82 -3.71
C ASP A 175 4.97 9.02 -4.17
N LEU A 176 5.75 9.89 -3.50
CA LEU A 176 7.20 10.02 -3.74
C LEU A 176 7.97 8.73 -3.46
N LEU A 177 7.73 8.08 -2.33
CA LEU A 177 8.34 6.78 -2.02
C LEU A 177 7.86 5.67 -2.96
N GLY A 178 6.64 5.77 -3.47
CA GLY A 178 6.07 4.94 -4.52
C GLY A 178 6.88 5.07 -5.80
N HIS A 179 7.06 6.31 -6.27
CA HIS A 179 7.84 6.64 -7.45
C HIS A 179 9.27 6.10 -7.37
N ILE A 180 9.99 6.34 -6.27
CA ILE A 180 11.35 5.82 -6.06
C ILE A 180 11.39 4.29 -6.23
N HIS A 181 10.47 3.58 -5.59
CA HIS A 181 10.40 2.12 -5.67
C HIS A 181 10.03 1.63 -7.07
N ASP A 182 9.12 2.32 -7.75
CA ASP A 182 8.68 1.95 -9.09
C ASP A 182 9.82 2.16 -10.11
N LEU A 183 10.69 3.16 -9.91
CA LEU A 183 11.92 3.34 -10.69
C LEU A 183 12.99 2.28 -10.35
N GLU A 184 13.12 1.87 -9.09
CA GLU A 184 14.03 0.78 -8.69
C GLU A 184 13.63 -0.55 -9.33
N VAL A 185 12.33 -0.89 -9.32
CA VAL A 185 11.80 -2.07 -9.99
C VAL A 185 12.00 -2.00 -11.50
N LEU A 186 11.85 -0.82 -12.11
CA LEU A 186 12.10 -0.65 -13.54
C LEU A 186 13.56 -0.98 -13.91
N GLN A 187 14.52 -0.49 -13.12
CA GLN A 187 15.95 -0.75 -13.33
C GLN A 187 16.30 -2.22 -13.12
N GLU A 188 15.69 -2.88 -12.14
CA GLU A 188 15.84 -4.32 -11.92
C GLU A 188 15.36 -5.15 -13.12
N LEU A 189 14.28 -4.71 -13.78
CA LEU A 189 13.66 -5.44 -14.89
C LEU A 189 14.30 -5.17 -16.26
N LEU A 190 14.81 -3.96 -16.50
CA LEU A 190 15.31 -3.52 -17.81
C LEU A 190 16.79 -3.16 -17.84
N GLY A 191 17.48 -3.20 -16.70
CA GLY A 191 18.86 -2.73 -16.57
C GLY A 191 18.94 -1.24 -16.24
N GLU A 192 20.18 -0.76 -16.08
CA GLU A 192 20.41 0.62 -15.67
C GLU A 192 20.17 1.63 -16.80
N ASP A 193 19.54 2.76 -16.46
CA ASP A 193 19.27 3.87 -17.40
C ASP A 193 19.53 5.20 -16.70
N GLN A 194 20.29 6.09 -17.36
CA GLN A 194 20.75 7.34 -16.74
C GLN A 194 19.63 8.36 -16.51
N ALA A 195 18.57 8.37 -17.32
CA ALA A 195 17.43 9.26 -17.08
C ALA A 195 16.64 8.79 -15.85
N VAL A 196 16.41 7.48 -15.74
CA VAL A 196 15.74 6.85 -14.59
C VAL A 196 16.55 7.06 -13.30
N LEU A 197 17.88 6.88 -13.34
CA LEU A 197 18.76 7.10 -12.20
C LEU A 197 18.73 8.56 -11.70
N ARG A 198 18.74 9.52 -12.63
CA ARG A 198 18.64 10.95 -12.30
C ARG A 198 17.30 11.28 -11.64
N ASP A 199 16.18 10.78 -12.15
CA ASP A 199 14.87 11.04 -11.57
C ASP A 199 14.70 10.36 -10.19
N LYS A 200 15.16 9.12 -10.05
CA LYS A 200 15.24 8.43 -8.75
C LYS A 200 16.00 9.27 -7.73
N SER A 201 17.14 9.84 -8.13
CA SER A 201 17.97 10.68 -7.27
C SER A 201 17.30 12.01 -6.91
N LYS A 202 16.54 12.60 -7.84
CA LYS A 202 15.70 13.79 -7.58
C LYS A 202 14.60 13.48 -6.55
N ALA A 203 13.86 12.39 -6.73
CA ALA A 203 12.82 11.98 -5.79
C ALA A 203 13.39 11.64 -4.40
N LYS A 204 14.55 10.95 -4.32
CA LYS A 204 15.24 10.68 -3.05
C LYS A 204 15.61 11.98 -2.31
N ARG A 205 16.11 12.99 -3.03
CA ARG A 205 16.39 14.31 -2.44
C ARG A 205 15.13 14.98 -1.88
N GLN A 206 14.00 14.91 -2.59
CA GLN A 206 12.73 15.46 -2.10
C GLN A 206 12.23 14.76 -0.83
N VAL A 207 12.33 13.42 -0.78
CA VAL A 207 12.00 12.64 0.43
C VAL A 207 12.90 13.05 1.58
N ASN A 208 14.23 13.11 1.37
CA ASN A 208 15.20 13.45 2.41
C ASN A 208 14.96 14.85 3.04
N ARG A 209 14.43 15.80 2.26
CA ARG A 209 14.09 17.15 2.74
C ARG A 209 12.87 17.21 3.64
N SER A 210 11.91 16.30 3.47
CA SER A 210 10.57 16.46 4.06
C SER A 210 10.10 15.30 4.94
N TYR A 211 10.74 14.13 4.88
CA TYR A 211 10.26 12.94 5.60
C TYR A 211 10.17 13.15 7.12
N ARG A 212 11.11 13.88 7.75
CA ARG A 212 11.08 14.13 9.20
C ARG A 212 9.86 14.92 9.63
N GLN A 213 9.52 15.98 8.89
CA GLN A 213 8.34 16.79 9.16
C GLN A 213 7.07 15.95 9.03
N VAL A 214 6.97 15.13 7.97
CA VAL A 214 5.83 14.21 7.78
C VAL A 214 5.75 13.18 8.90
N ILE A 215 6.89 12.63 9.35
CA ILE A 215 6.94 11.71 10.49
C ILE A 215 6.43 12.40 11.76
N GLN A 216 6.91 13.60 12.06
CA GLN A 216 6.55 14.32 13.28
C GLN A 216 5.06 14.66 13.30
N SER A 217 4.51 15.19 12.20
CA SER A 217 3.08 15.49 12.10
C SER A 217 2.22 14.22 12.20
N THR A 218 2.64 13.15 11.52
CA THR A 218 1.95 11.85 11.58
C THR A 218 2.01 11.27 13.00
N SER A 219 3.18 11.26 13.65
CA SER A 219 3.37 10.75 15.01
C SER A 219 2.53 11.50 16.03
N LYS A 220 2.46 12.83 15.92
CA LYS A 220 1.63 13.67 16.79
C LYS A 220 0.15 13.30 16.68
N CYS A 221 -0.33 12.98 15.48
CA CYS A 221 -1.69 12.46 15.28
C CYS A 221 -1.86 11.06 15.89
N LEU A 222 -0.87 10.17 15.73
CA LEU A 222 -0.94 8.82 16.31
C LEU A 222 -0.91 8.81 17.83
N ASP A 223 -0.24 9.77 18.47
CA ASP A 223 -0.23 9.90 19.94
C ASP A 223 -1.60 10.32 20.51
N GLN A 224 -2.55 10.73 19.66
CA GLN A 224 -3.93 11.06 20.06
C GLN A 224 -4.89 9.85 20.01
N ILE A 225 -4.46 8.71 19.45
CA ILE A 225 -5.25 7.48 19.20
C ILE A 225 -5.13 6.46 20.35
#